data_AF-A0A097ERM2-F1
#
_entry.id   AF-A0A097ERM2-F1
#
_cell.length_a   1.000
_cell.length_b   1.000
_cell.length_c   1.000
_cell.angle_alpha   90.00
_cell.angle_beta   90.00
_cell.angle_gamma   90.00
#
_symmetry.space_group_name_H-M   'P 1'
#
loop_
_entity.id
_entity.type
_entity.pdbx_description
1 polymer ?
#
loop_
_entity_poly.entity_id
_entity_poly.type
_entity_poly.pdbx_seq_one_letter_code
_entity_poly.pdbx_strand_id
1 'polypeptide(L)'
;MKKIILTLSVVVFSLSCGIAMSKDTAPEQSNKINKEQKHQKIHKLVDVYTNDIDTSNVVTTITLDNQDNYNIFYCKDSGWCEVVDKTNGETGWVNLDQLKKAQEKYTKYMHKKASMKKLVKYIQLQDQKIVQLQTMMMQMQKEFAHALQQQQVQINQLSQAYYY
;
A
#
# COMPACT_ATOMS: atom_id res chain seq x y z
N MET A 1 38.21 -35.51 -44.13
CA MET A 1 37.93 -35.45 -42.68
C MET A 1 36.66 -34.64 -42.45
N LYS A 2 35.77 -35.12 -41.56
CA LYS A 2 34.35 -34.73 -41.44
C LYS A 2 34.18 -33.31 -40.86
N LYS A 3 33.27 -32.53 -41.44
CA LYS A 3 32.84 -31.21 -40.96
C LYS A 3 31.91 -31.39 -39.76
N ILE A 4 32.27 -30.85 -38.60
CA ILE A 4 31.39 -30.77 -37.42
C ILE A 4 30.90 -29.33 -37.35
N ILE A 5 29.66 -29.11 -37.78
CA ILE A 5 28.95 -27.85 -37.58
C ILE A 5 28.41 -27.89 -36.15
N LEU A 6 29.03 -27.12 -35.26
CA LEU A 6 28.66 -27.03 -33.87
C LEU A 6 27.43 -26.12 -33.75
N THR A 7 26.28 -26.74 -33.50
CA THR A 7 24.98 -26.12 -33.26
C THR A 7 25.04 -25.18 -32.06
N LEU A 8 24.99 -23.88 -32.33
CA LEU A 8 24.89 -22.82 -31.34
C LEU A 8 23.42 -22.70 -30.90
N SER A 9 23.03 -23.46 -29.87
CA SER A 9 21.72 -23.34 -29.24
C SER A 9 21.67 -22.07 -28.40
N VAL A 10 21.32 -20.95 -29.04
CA VAL A 10 20.96 -19.70 -28.34
C VAL A 10 19.60 -19.94 -27.68
N VAL A 11 19.60 -20.26 -26.39
CA VAL A 11 18.39 -20.25 -25.58
C VAL A 11 18.02 -18.79 -25.31
N VAL A 12 17.17 -18.23 -26.15
CA VAL A 12 16.52 -16.94 -25.91
C VAL A 12 15.45 -17.15 -24.85
N PHE A 13 15.78 -16.92 -23.58
CA PHE A 13 14.77 -16.73 -22.53
C PHE A 13 14.13 -15.35 -22.70
N SER A 14 13.22 -15.22 -23.66
CA SER A 14 12.27 -14.12 -23.69
C SER A 14 11.18 -14.40 -22.65
N LEU A 15 11.47 -14.11 -21.38
CA LEU A 15 10.44 -13.92 -20.36
C LEU A 15 9.75 -12.59 -20.64
N SER A 16 8.78 -12.60 -21.55
CA SER A 16 7.78 -11.54 -21.68
C SER A 16 6.81 -11.63 -20.51
N CYS A 17 7.26 -11.22 -19.31
CA CYS A 17 6.35 -10.76 -18.27
C CYS A 17 5.81 -9.39 -18.70
N GLY A 18 4.86 -9.41 -19.63
CA GLY A 18 4.01 -8.27 -19.91
C GLY A 18 3.17 -7.99 -18.67
N ILE A 19 3.62 -7.06 -17.84
CA ILE A 19 2.72 -6.39 -16.89
C ILE A 19 1.75 -5.61 -17.76
N ALA A 20 0.56 -6.17 -17.97
CA ALA A 20 -0.56 -5.45 -18.57
C ALA A 20 -0.94 -4.30 -17.64
N MET A 21 -0.27 -3.15 -17.78
CA MET A 21 -0.79 -1.89 -17.28
C MET A 21 -1.93 -1.50 -18.22
N SER A 22 -3.16 -1.73 -17.76
CA SER A 22 -4.36 -1.17 -18.40
C SER A 22 -4.18 0.34 -18.47
N LYS A 23 -3.94 0.80 -19.69
CA LYS A 23 -3.80 2.21 -20.04
C LYS A 23 -5.21 2.76 -20.21
N ASP A 24 -5.83 3.22 -19.12
CA ASP A 24 -6.99 4.09 -19.22
C ASP A 24 -6.52 5.47 -19.69
N THR A 25 -6.40 5.62 -21.01
CA THR A 25 -6.45 6.92 -21.67
C THR A 25 -7.88 7.20 -22.08
N ALA A 26 -8.61 7.91 -21.23
CA ALA A 26 -9.72 8.76 -21.62
C ALA A 26 -9.62 10.07 -20.82
N PRO A 27 -9.48 11.24 -21.45
CA PRO A 27 -9.45 12.51 -20.75
C PRO A 27 -10.90 12.91 -20.44
N GLU A 28 -11.43 12.48 -19.30
CA GLU A 28 -12.67 13.05 -18.79
C GLU A 28 -12.36 14.33 -17.99
N GLN A 29 -12.86 15.42 -18.56
CA GLN A 29 -13.20 16.70 -17.97
C GLN A 29 -12.88 16.85 -16.47
N SER A 30 -12.00 17.83 -16.21
CA SER A 30 -11.74 18.33 -14.87
C SER A 30 -13.01 18.96 -14.26
N ASN A 31 -13.85 18.13 -13.67
CA ASN A 31 -14.77 18.59 -12.65
C ASN A 31 -13.92 19.02 -11.46
N LYS A 32 -13.89 20.34 -11.22
CA LYS A 32 -13.41 20.97 -9.99
C LYS A 32 -14.24 20.45 -8.82
N ILE A 33 -13.91 19.27 -8.32
CA ILE A 33 -14.46 18.76 -7.07
C ILE A 33 -13.62 19.39 -5.97
N ASN A 34 -14.21 20.37 -5.27
CA ASN A 34 -13.78 20.93 -4.00
C ASN A 34 -13.09 19.88 -3.12
N LYS A 35 -11.75 19.87 -3.13
CA LYS A 35 -10.93 18.91 -2.36
C LYS A 35 -10.82 19.27 -0.88
N GLU A 36 -11.32 20.43 -0.46
CA GLU A 36 -11.11 20.94 0.90
C GLU A 36 -12.10 20.42 1.95
N GLN A 37 -13.26 19.87 1.56
CA GLN A 37 -14.25 19.39 2.54
C GLN A 37 -14.19 17.88 2.83
N LYS A 38 -13.34 17.10 2.12
CA LYS A 38 -13.30 15.63 2.27
C LYS A 38 -12.40 15.15 3.42
N HIS A 39 -11.41 15.94 3.84
CA HIS A 39 -10.51 15.53 4.93
C HIS A 39 -11.11 15.71 6.33
N GLN A 40 -11.99 16.68 6.51
CA GLN A 40 -12.61 16.97 7.82
C GLN A 40 -13.60 15.88 8.29
N LYS A 41 -14.16 15.08 7.39
CA LYS A 41 -15.18 14.07 7.72
C LYS A 41 -14.63 12.71 8.14
N ILE A 42 -13.32 12.47 8.08
CA ILE A 42 -12.74 11.16 8.44
C ILE A 42 -12.68 10.96 9.96
N HIS A 43 -12.60 12.07 10.71
CA HIS A 43 -12.44 12.04 12.17
C HIS A 43 -13.73 12.22 12.94
N LYS A 44 -14.84 12.53 12.26
CA LYS A 44 -16.16 12.66 12.88
C LYS A 44 -16.72 11.29 13.24
N LEU A 45 -17.15 11.13 14.49
CA LEU A 45 -17.81 9.93 15.00
C LEU A 45 -19.33 10.10 15.01
N VAL A 46 -19.84 11.04 15.79
CA VAL A 46 -21.29 11.23 15.96
C VAL A 46 -21.62 12.68 16.30
N ASP A 47 -22.80 13.15 15.89
CA ASP A 47 -23.33 14.44 16.33
C ASP A 47 -24.03 14.30 17.68
N VAL A 48 -23.92 15.35 18.50
CA VAL A 48 -24.62 15.49 19.77
C VAL A 48 -25.79 16.45 19.56
N TYR A 49 -26.98 16.01 19.92
CA TYR A 49 -28.25 16.68 19.69
C TYR A 49 -28.82 17.23 21.01
N THR A 50 -29.60 18.31 20.94
CA THR A 50 -30.30 18.83 22.13
C THR A 50 -31.35 17.87 22.67
N ASN A 51 -31.96 17.04 21.82
CA ASN A 51 -33.00 16.08 22.16
C ASN A 51 -32.73 14.73 21.46
N ASP A 52 -33.42 13.69 21.90
CA ASP A 52 -33.32 12.31 21.43
C ASP A 52 -34.07 12.02 20.11
N ILE A 53 -34.02 12.97 19.17
CA ILE A 53 -34.64 12.87 17.84
C ILE A 53 -33.70 13.40 16.76
N ASP A 54 -33.70 12.77 15.58
CA ASP A 54 -32.79 13.11 14.47
C ASP A 54 -33.01 14.53 13.90
N THR A 55 -34.21 15.10 14.11
CA THR A 55 -34.56 16.46 13.66
C THR A 55 -34.15 17.55 14.65
N SER A 56 -33.59 17.17 15.80
CA SER A 56 -33.15 18.10 16.82
C SER A 56 -31.93 18.89 16.35
N ASN A 57 -31.68 20.05 16.96
CA ASN A 57 -30.49 20.83 16.69
C ASN A 57 -29.24 20.10 17.18
N VAL A 58 -28.19 20.12 16.37
CA VAL A 58 -26.85 19.63 16.75
C VAL A 58 -26.17 20.69 17.60
N VAL A 59 -25.78 20.32 18.82
CA VAL A 59 -25.07 21.18 19.77
C VAL A 59 -23.57 21.12 19.51
N THR A 60 -23.05 19.91 19.32
CA THR A 60 -21.62 19.67 19.09
C THR A 60 -21.41 18.37 18.32
N THR A 61 -20.18 18.05 17.98
CA THR A 61 -19.79 16.83 17.28
C THR A 61 -18.67 16.13 18.04
N ILE A 62 -18.86 14.84 18.30
CA ILE A 62 -17.81 13.97 18.82
C ILE A 62 -16.94 13.51 17.65
N THR A 63 -15.65 13.74 17.77
CA THR A 63 -14.59 13.30 16.88
C THR A 63 -13.68 12.30 17.61
N LEU A 64 -12.79 11.65 16.87
CA LEU A 64 -11.78 10.78 17.48
C LEU A 64 -10.87 11.51 18.48
N ASP A 65 -10.62 12.80 18.24
CA ASP A 65 -9.67 13.56 19.04
C ASP A 65 -10.28 14.03 20.37
N ASN A 66 -11.61 14.15 20.45
CA ASN A 66 -12.32 14.61 21.64
C ASN A 66 -13.23 13.53 22.27
N GLN A 67 -13.26 12.31 21.75
CA GLN A 67 -14.13 11.24 22.25
C GLN A 67 -13.94 10.98 23.75
N ASP A 68 -12.70 11.05 24.23
CA ASP A 68 -12.36 10.81 25.64
C ASP A 68 -12.93 11.88 26.58
N ASN A 69 -13.35 13.03 26.04
CA ASN A 69 -14.01 14.09 26.80
C ASN A 69 -15.47 13.79 27.09
N TYR A 70 -16.08 12.78 26.44
CA TYR A 70 -17.49 12.45 26.63
C TYR A 70 -17.65 11.15 27.42
N ASN A 71 -18.65 11.11 28.30
CA ASN A 71 -19.13 9.88 28.93
C ASN A 71 -20.57 9.63 28.51
N ILE A 72 -20.92 8.36 28.27
CA ILE A 72 -22.32 7.96 28.13
C ILE A 72 -22.90 7.80 29.55
N PHE A 73 -23.96 8.55 29.84
CA PHE A 73 -24.63 8.50 31.14
C PHE A 73 -25.79 7.51 31.14
N TYR A 74 -26.64 7.57 30.11
CA TYR A 74 -27.85 6.75 30.03
C TYR A 74 -28.20 6.47 28.56
N CYS A 75 -28.81 5.33 28.27
CA CYS A 75 -29.31 5.00 26.94
C CYS A 75 -30.76 4.54 26.99
N LYS A 76 -31.58 5.05 26.07
CA LYS A 76 -32.95 4.60 25.84
C LYS A 76 -32.95 3.38 24.91
N ASP A 77 -34.02 2.59 24.99
CA ASP A 77 -34.25 1.46 24.07
C ASP A 77 -34.38 1.90 22.61
N SER A 78 -34.68 3.18 22.36
CA SER A 78 -34.70 3.78 21.02
C SER A 78 -33.31 3.91 20.37
N GLY A 79 -32.23 3.58 21.09
CA GLY A 79 -30.85 3.70 20.61
C GLY A 79 -30.26 5.10 20.80
N TRP A 80 -30.97 6.01 21.46
CA TRP A 80 -30.45 7.32 21.85
C TRP A 80 -29.81 7.26 23.22
N CYS A 81 -28.59 7.77 23.31
CA CYS A 81 -27.83 7.83 24.54
C CYS A 81 -27.57 9.27 24.95
N GLU A 82 -27.81 9.58 26.21
CA GLU A 82 -27.37 10.83 26.81
C GLU A 82 -25.87 10.74 27.09
N VAL A 83 -25.16 11.76 26.63
CA VAL A 83 -23.73 11.96 26.84
C VAL A 83 -23.51 13.21 27.66
N VAL A 84 -22.45 13.18 28.47
CA VAL A 84 -22.00 14.31 29.29
C VAL A 84 -20.58 14.65 28.88
N ASP A 85 -20.36 15.93 28.57
CA ASP A 85 -19.02 16.47 28.36
C ASP A 85 -18.33 16.68 29.71
N LYS A 86 -17.19 16.03 29.91
CA LYS A 86 -16.40 16.08 31.16
C LYS A 86 -15.80 17.45 31.42
N THR A 87 -15.65 18.29 30.40
CA THR A 87 -14.96 19.57 30.50
C THR A 87 -15.86 20.67 31.05
N ASN A 88 -17.13 20.69 30.67
CA ASN A 88 -18.10 21.73 31.05
C ASN A 88 -19.36 21.18 31.74
N GLY A 89 -19.57 19.86 31.78
CA GLY A 89 -20.74 19.21 32.37
C GLY A 89 -22.01 19.31 31.52
N GLU A 90 -21.92 19.84 30.29
CA GLU A 90 -23.07 19.92 29.38
C GLU A 90 -23.49 18.52 28.93
N THR A 91 -24.81 18.35 28.79
CA THR A 91 -25.39 17.08 28.33
C THR A 91 -26.01 17.23 26.94
N GLY A 92 -26.12 16.10 26.25
CA GLY A 92 -26.80 16.02 24.98
C GLY A 92 -27.03 14.58 24.56
N TRP A 93 -27.65 14.38 23.40
CA TRP A 93 -28.08 13.07 22.94
C TRP A 93 -27.30 12.64 21.71
N VAL A 94 -26.84 11.40 21.68
CA VAL A 94 -26.18 10.79 20.53
C VAL A 94 -26.94 9.55 20.08
N ASN A 95 -26.96 9.32 18.77
CA ASN A 95 -27.53 8.10 18.22
C ASN A 95 -26.47 6.99 18.20
N LEU A 96 -26.72 5.88 18.90
CA LEU A 96 -25.79 4.77 19.06
C LEU A 96 -25.51 4.06 17.73
N ASP A 97 -26.49 3.95 16.84
CA ASP A 97 -26.29 3.31 15.54
C ASP A 97 -25.41 4.14 14.62
N GLN A 98 -25.55 5.47 14.67
CA GLN A 98 -24.65 6.37 13.94
C GLN A 98 -23.22 6.24 14.46
N LEU A 99 -23.03 6.21 15.79
CA LEU A 99 -21.73 6.03 16.42
C LEU A 99 -21.08 4.69 16.03
N LYS A 100 -21.82 3.58 16.11
CA LYS A 100 -21.33 2.25 15.70
C LYS A 100 -20.91 2.23 14.23
N LYS A 101 -21.75 2.76 13.33
CA LYS A 101 -21.44 2.84 11.89
C LYS A 101 -20.17 3.65 11.62
N ALA A 102 -19.98 4.75 12.32
CA ALA A 102 -18.77 5.58 12.19
C ALA A 102 -17.52 4.83 12.67
N GLN A 103 -17.60 4.15 13.82
CA GLN A 103 -16.49 3.37 14.39
C GLN A 103 -16.09 2.19 13.48
N GLU A 104 -17.07 1.47 12.92
CA GLU A 104 -16.80 0.41 11.95
C GLU A 104 -16.12 0.94 10.69
N LYS A 105 -16.62 2.05 10.14
CA LYS A 105 -16.05 2.69 8.95
C LYS A 105 -14.61 3.14 9.20
N TYR A 106 -14.33 3.71 10.37
CA TYR A 106 -13.00 4.11 10.77
C TYR A 106 -12.06 2.91 10.91
N THR A 107 -12.50 1.85 11.58
CA THR A 107 -11.72 0.60 11.74
C THR A 107 -11.35 0.01 10.38
N LYS A 108 -12.30 -0.03 9.43
CA LYS A 108 -12.05 -0.47 8.05
C LYS A 108 -11.02 0.43 7.34
N TYR A 109 -11.11 1.75 7.51
CA TYR A 109 -10.15 2.69 6.93
C TYR A 109 -8.74 2.49 7.50
N MET A 110 -8.61 2.35 8.83
CA MET A 110 -7.32 2.13 9.50
C MET A 110 -6.71 0.79 9.12
N HIS A 111 -7.51 -0.27 9.04
CA HIS A 111 -7.06 -1.57 8.56
C HIS A 111 -6.54 -1.48 7.12
N LYS A 112 -7.28 -0.81 6.22
CA LYS A 112 -6.85 -0.58 4.83
C LYS A 112 -5.53 0.21 4.77
N LYS A 113 -5.40 1.27 5.57
CA LYS A 113 -4.18 2.09 5.66
C LYS A 113 -2.98 1.26 6.16
N ALA A 114 -3.17 0.44 7.18
CA ALA A 114 -2.12 -0.45 7.71
C ALA A 114 -1.68 -1.49 6.67
N SER A 115 -2.64 -2.12 5.97
CA SER A 115 -2.36 -3.07 4.89
C SER A 115 -1.62 -2.42 3.73
N MET A 116 -2.01 -1.20 3.33
CA MET A 116 -1.30 -0.44 2.30
C MET A 116 0.15 -0.13 2.72
N LYS A 117 0.37 0.25 3.99
CA LYS A 117 1.72 0.49 4.52
C LYS A 117 2.57 -0.79 4.48
N LYS A 118 1.99 -1.96 4.79
CA LYS A 118 2.68 -3.26 4.63
C LYS A 118 3.01 -3.53 3.17
N LEU A 119 2.07 -3.30 2.25
CA LEU A 119 2.30 -3.49 0.82
C LEU A 119 3.43 -2.61 0.28
N VAL A 120 3.45 -1.31 0.64
CA VAL A 120 4.54 -0.40 0.27
C VAL A 120 5.89 -0.90 0.80
N LYS A 121 5.95 -1.35 2.06
CA LYS A 121 7.17 -1.96 2.61
C LYS A 121 7.60 -3.21 1.84
N TYR A 122 6.65 -4.07 1.45
CA TYR A 122 6.95 -5.26 0.65
C TYR A 122 7.51 -4.91 -0.72
N ILE A 123 6.94 -3.91 -1.40
CA ILE A 123 7.43 -3.43 -2.69
C ILE A 123 8.86 -2.89 -2.55
N GLN A 124 9.13 -2.04 -1.55
CA GLN A 124 10.48 -1.52 -1.29
C GLN A 124 11.50 -2.63 -1.04
N LEU A 125 11.12 -3.67 -0.29
CA LEU A 125 11.99 -4.83 -0.04
C LEU A 125 12.20 -5.68 -1.29
N GLN A 126 11.19 -5.78 -2.17
CA GLN A 126 11.36 -6.43 -3.47
C GLN A 126 12.30 -5.64 -4.38
N ASP A 127 12.19 -4.31 -4.44
CA ASP A 127 13.10 -3.46 -5.23
C ASP A 127 14.56 -3.64 -4.79
N GLN A 128 14.82 -3.68 -3.48
CA GLN A 128 16.15 -3.95 -2.94
C GLN A 128 16.69 -5.33 -3.39
N LYS A 129 15.84 -6.36 -3.35
CA LYS A 129 16.22 -7.70 -3.82
C LYS A 129 16.50 -7.73 -5.32
N ILE A 130 15.72 -7.01 -6.12
CA ILE A 130 15.94 -6.89 -7.58
C ILE A 130 17.31 -6.26 -7.84
N VAL A 131 17.66 -5.17 -7.17
CA VAL A 131 18.98 -4.52 -7.30
C VAL A 131 20.11 -5.46 -6.88
N GLN A 132 19.94 -6.20 -5.78
CA GLN A 132 20.93 -7.18 -5.34
C GLN A 132 21.12 -8.31 -6.35
N LEU A 133 20.02 -8.85 -6.89
CA LEU A 133 20.05 -9.88 -7.93
C LEU A 133 20.73 -9.38 -9.21
N GLN A 134 20.45 -8.15 -9.63
CA GLN A 134 21.12 -7.53 -10.78
C GLN A 134 22.63 -7.40 -10.55
N THR A 135 23.04 -6.99 -9.35
CA THR A 135 24.45 -6.88 -8.99
C THR A 135 25.13 -8.24 -8.98
N MET A 136 24.49 -9.26 -8.42
CA MET A 136 24.99 -10.63 -8.42
C MET A 136 25.13 -11.18 -9.85
N MET A 137 24.16 -10.90 -10.73
CA MET A 137 24.25 -11.30 -12.14
C MET A 137 25.41 -10.60 -12.86
N MET A 138 25.61 -9.29 -12.64
CA MET A 138 26.75 -8.57 -13.22
C MET A 138 28.08 -9.15 -12.75
N GLN A 139 28.20 -9.46 -11.46
CA GLN A 139 29.41 -10.07 -10.91
C GLN A 139 29.65 -11.45 -11.53
N MET A 140 28.61 -12.29 -11.60
CA MET A 140 28.70 -13.61 -12.21
C MET A 140 29.09 -13.55 -13.70
N GLN A 141 28.55 -12.59 -14.46
CA GLN A 141 28.96 -12.36 -15.85
C GLN A 141 30.45 -11.99 -15.96
N LYS A 142 30.94 -11.14 -15.05
CA LYS A 142 32.35 -10.75 -15.02
C LYS A 142 33.27 -11.93 -14.68
N GLU A 143 32.90 -12.72 -13.68
CA GLU A 143 33.62 -13.93 -13.28
C GLU A 143 33.64 -14.97 -14.42
N PHE A 144 32.51 -15.14 -15.12
CA PHE A 144 32.41 -16.02 -16.26
C PHE A 144 33.29 -15.57 -17.44
N ALA A 145 33.29 -14.27 -17.76
CA ALA A 145 34.16 -13.71 -18.80
C ALA A 145 35.65 -13.92 -18.47
N HIS A 146 36.02 -13.73 -17.20
CA HIS A 146 37.39 -13.97 -16.74
C HIS A 146 37.79 -15.46 -16.85
N ALA A 147 36.90 -16.37 -16.45
CA ALA A 147 37.13 -17.81 -16.57
C ALA A 147 37.31 -18.24 -18.04
N LEU A 148 36.49 -17.71 -18.96
CA LEU A 148 36.64 -17.96 -20.40
C LEU A 148 37.97 -17.42 -20.94
N GLN A 149 38.39 -16.23 -20.52
CA GLN A 149 39.68 -15.66 -20.90
C GLN A 149 40.85 -16.53 -20.41
N GLN A 150 40.78 -17.00 -19.16
CA GLN A 150 41.79 -17.92 -18.61
C GLN A 150 41.84 -19.23 -19.38
N GLN A 151 40.69 -19.82 -19.73
CA GLN A 151 40.63 -21.01 -20.56
C GLN A 151 41.24 -20.78 -21.95
N GLN A 152 40.96 -19.65 -22.59
CA GLN A 152 41.55 -19.31 -23.89
C GLN A 152 43.08 -19.19 -23.83
N VAL A 153 43.61 -18.59 -22.77
CA VAL A 153 45.07 -18.49 -22.56
C VAL A 153 45.69 -19.89 -22.38
N GLN A 154 45.08 -20.76 -21.58
CA GLN A 154 45.55 -22.13 -21.40
C GLN A 154 45.52 -22.92 -22.72
N ILE A 155 44.44 -22.79 -23.51
CA ILE A 155 44.34 -23.42 -24.84
C ILE A 155 45.46 -22.94 -25.76
N ASN A 156 45.74 -21.63 -25.78
CA ASN A 156 46.80 -21.08 -26.61
C ASN A 156 48.20 -21.57 -26.19
N GLN A 157 48.46 -21.67 -24.88
CA GLN A 157 49.72 -22.21 -24.34
C GLN A 157 49.88 -23.70 -24.66
N LEU A 158 48.82 -24.49 -24.50
CA LEU A 158 48.82 -25.92 -24.87
C LEU A 158 49.04 -26.13 -26.36
N SER A 159 48.39 -25.31 -27.20
CA SER A 159 48.60 -25.33 -28.65
C SER A 159 50.07 -25.07 -29.00
N GLN A 160 50.68 -24.01 -28.44
CA GLN A 160 52.09 -23.71 -28.69
C GLN A 160 53.05 -24.81 -28.22
N ALA A 161 52.75 -25.47 -27.10
CA ALA A 161 53.54 -26.59 -26.59
C ALA A 161 53.42 -27.86 -27.44
N TYR A 162 52.37 -28.01 -28.25
CA TYR A 162 52.15 -29.17 -29.12
C TYR A 162 52.76 -29.01 -30.52
N TYR A 163 53.08 -27.77 -30.93
CA TYR A 163 53.68 -27.44 -32.22
C TYR A 163 55.22 -27.28 -32.18
N TYR A 164 55.81 -27.38 -30.99
CA TYR A 164 57.26 -27.55 -30.76
C TYR A 164 57.56 -28.97 -30.31
#